data_AF-A0AAX6IAS4-F1
#
_entry.id   AF-A0AAX6IAS4-F1
#
_cell.length_a   1.000
_cell.length_b   1.000
_cell.length_c   1.000
_cell.angle_alpha   90.00
_cell.angle_beta   90.00
_cell.angle_gamma   90.00
#
_symmetry.space_group_name_H-M   'P 1'
#
loop_
_entity.id
_entity.type
_entity.pdbx_description
1 polymer ?
#
loop_
_entity_poly.entity_id
_entity_poly.type
_entity_poly.pdbx_seq_one_letter_code
_entity_poly.pdbx_strand_id
1 'polypeptide(L)'
;MQNLRIRNPLHLPLSSPKSRSRSILCAAASSGEAEQQPPSKAAPSSSSEKKKKKFPSISAIPDWADAIQELGMRKKRPLYTPSDWRFHRSSRRHLRHLLTSLSSRVVLSLAPPVLSLTAAAAALALYNSAVSAGGLLPPCLPLLRASPLPYQLTAPALALLLVFRTEASYSRLQEGRRCWMRVIAGAAEMAALLMGPKNTTSNQEGLRKAVMGYIMAFPVALKCHVLSDSNIRTDLQILLEEDDIEVVASSKHRPRCIIEFISQSLQMLQLEEAKRHLLESKLCCFHEGIGVCEQLLGIPIPLSYTRLTSRFLVLWHLTLPVILWDDCNWIVVPATFISAASLFCIEEVGVLIEEPFPMLSLDELCEQLHNNIREAMLIEESVRLQIAAKMKGQADEHAVNGWPNS
;
A
#
# COMPACT_ATOMS: atom_id res chain seq x y z
N MET A 1 -28.07 -46.03 -23.03
CA MET A 1 -27.19 -46.36 -24.17
C MET A 1 -25.76 -46.08 -23.73
N GLN A 2 -25.16 -47.00 -22.95
CA GLN A 2 -24.17 -48.04 -23.34
C GLN A 2 -22.83 -47.41 -23.76
N ASN A 3 -21.66 -47.63 -23.13
CA ASN A 3 -21.09 -48.73 -22.30
C ASN A 3 -20.12 -48.15 -21.22
N LEU A 4 -20.12 -48.50 -19.91
CA LEU A 4 -19.66 -49.73 -19.18
C LEU A 4 -18.16 -50.06 -19.43
N ARG A 5 -17.21 -50.19 -18.46
CA ARG A 5 -17.11 -51.00 -17.20
C ARG A 5 -15.82 -50.59 -16.43
N ILE A 6 -15.81 -50.26 -15.13
CA ILE A 6 -15.56 -51.08 -13.90
C ILE A 6 -14.42 -52.13 -13.96
N ARG A 7 -13.36 -52.00 -13.12
CA ARG A 7 -12.93 -52.94 -12.04
C ARG A 7 -11.57 -52.61 -11.38
N ASN A 8 -11.56 -52.61 -10.05
CA ASN A 8 -10.46 -52.90 -9.10
C ASN A 8 -10.75 -54.31 -8.49
N PRO A 9 -9.98 -54.95 -7.56
CA PRO A 9 -8.56 -54.89 -7.12
C PRO A 9 -7.94 -56.31 -6.83
N LEU A 10 -6.84 -56.36 -6.04
CA LEU A 10 -6.26 -57.44 -5.20
C LEU A 10 -5.12 -58.35 -5.76
N HIS A 11 -3.93 -58.29 -5.13
CA HIS A 11 -3.40 -59.33 -4.21
C HIS A 11 -1.97 -59.00 -3.68
N LEU A 12 -1.85 -59.01 -2.34
CA LEU A 12 -0.63 -59.27 -1.51
C LEU A 12 -0.16 -60.74 -1.71
N PRO A 13 1.04 -61.22 -1.29
CA PRO A 13 1.62 -61.00 0.07
C PRO A 13 3.16 -61.17 0.32
N LEU A 14 3.54 -60.94 1.59
CA LEU A 14 4.58 -61.61 2.41
C LEU A 14 6.09 -61.33 2.21
N SER A 15 6.72 -60.67 3.20
CA SER A 15 7.54 -61.30 4.27
C SER A 15 8.68 -60.39 4.79
N SER A 16 8.69 -60.17 6.11
CA SER A 16 9.88 -59.81 6.90
C SER A 16 10.61 -61.12 7.29
N PRO A 17 11.85 -61.19 7.85
CA PRO A 17 12.29 -60.40 9.01
C PRO A 17 13.83 -60.18 9.22
N LYS A 18 14.17 -59.59 10.38
CA LYS A 18 15.41 -59.72 11.21
C LYS A 18 16.58 -58.73 11.00
N SER A 19 16.63 -57.78 11.93
CA SER A 19 17.67 -57.56 12.96
C SER A 19 19.10 -58.06 12.67
N ARG A 20 20.09 -57.15 12.78
CA ARG A 20 21.26 -57.36 13.65
C ARG A 20 22.02 -56.07 13.96
N SER A 21 22.11 -55.81 15.26
CA SER A 21 23.09 -54.94 15.91
C SER A 21 24.50 -55.52 15.80
N ARG A 22 25.53 -54.67 15.68
CA ARG A 22 26.90 -54.94 16.15
C ARG A 22 27.67 -53.64 16.34
N SER A 23 27.90 -53.32 17.60
CA SER A 23 28.98 -52.48 18.12
C SER A 23 30.27 -53.31 18.21
N ILE A 24 31.42 -52.75 17.81
CA ILE A 24 32.76 -53.14 18.29
C ILE A 24 33.62 -51.87 18.45
N LEU A 25 34.37 -51.89 19.54
CA LEU A 25 35.19 -50.87 20.20
C LEU A 25 36.67 -50.84 19.75
N CYS A 26 37.36 -49.78 20.20
CA CYS A 26 38.82 -49.61 20.48
C CYS A 26 39.76 -49.24 19.30
N ALA A 27 40.82 -48.43 19.45
CA ALA A 27 41.30 -47.53 20.52
C ALA A 27 42.48 -46.66 20.01
N ALA A 28 42.67 -45.49 20.66
CA ALA A 28 43.89 -44.71 20.96
C ALA A 28 44.92 -44.30 19.86
N ALA A 29 45.15 -42.98 19.71
CA ALA A 29 46.34 -42.26 20.23
C ALA A 29 46.36 -40.75 19.82
N SER A 30 46.99 -39.94 20.68
CA SER A 30 47.22 -38.48 20.68
C SER A 30 47.49 -37.79 19.32
N SER A 31 47.12 -36.54 19.05
CA SER A 31 47.67 -35.31 19.63
C SER A 31 47.12 -34.08 18.87
N GLY A 32 47.04 -32.91 19.52
CA GLY A 32 47.16 -31.60 18.85
C GLY A 32 45.89 -30.89 18.34
N GLU A 33 45.56 -29.78 19.02
CA GLU A 33 45.09 -28.50 18.45
C GLU A 33 43.66 -28.34 17.87
N ALA A 34 42.92 -27.49 18.59
CA ALA A 34 41.79 -26.62 18.24
C ALA A 34 41.30 -26.57 16.77
N GLU A 35 40.08 -27.08 16.51
CA GLU A 35 39.19 -26.49 15.49
C GLU A 35 37.69 -26.88 15.63
N GLN A 36 36.83 -25.85 15.55
CA GLN A 36 35.45 -25.78 15.01
C GLN A 36 34.42 -26.90 15.23
N GLN A 37 33.31 -26.56 15.90
CA GLN A 37 32.03 -27.28 15.84
C GLN A 37 31.18 -26.85 14.62
N PRO A 38 30.46 -27.78 13.95
CA PRO A 38 29.60 -27.51 12.80
C PRO A 38 28.19 -27.03 13.22
N PRO A 39 27.41 -26.38 12.32
CA PRO A 39 26.18 -25.68 12.69
C PRO A 39 25.01 -26.63 12.94
N SER A 40 24.30 -26.42 14.06
CA SER A 40 23.01 -27.04 14.34
C SER A 40 21.91 -26.45 13.46
N LYS A 41 21.15 -27.32 12.80
CA LYS A 41 19.94 -27.04 12.02
C LYS A 41 18.99 -26.08 12.75
N ALA A 42 18.77 -24.89 12.17
CA ALA A 42 17.77 -23.95 12.63
C ALA A 42 16.36 -24.41 12.18
N ALA A 43 15.48 -24.62 13.14
CA ALA A 43 14.04 -24.73 12.91
C ALA A 43 13.46 -23.34 12.54
N PRO A 44 12.41 -23.26 11.70
CA PRO A 44 11.85 -22.00 11.27
C PRO A 44 11.17 -21.28 12.45
N SER A 45 11.57 -20.04 12.70
CA SER A 45 10.98 -19.16 13.69
C SER A 45 9.53 -18.84 13.32
N SER A 46 8.60 -19.36 14.13
CA SER A 46 7.18 -19.01 14.13
C SER A 46 6.97 -17.50 14.24
N SER A 47 6.25 -16.94 13.26
CA SER A 47 5.69 -15.59 13.32
C SER A 47 4.83 -15.45 14.57
N SER A 48 5.08 -14.39 15.35
CA SER A 48 4.33 -14.09 16.56
C SER A 48 2.93 -13.56 16.22
N GLU A 49 1.97 -14.46 16.10
CA GLU A 49 0.55 -14.11 16.15
C GLU A 49 0.24 -13.42 17.50
N LYS A 50 0.08 -12.09 17.47
CA LYS A 50 -0.45 -11.34 18.61
C LYS A 50 -1.89 -11.79 18.87
N LYS A 51 -2.10 -12.69 19.83
CA LYS A 51 -3.42 -13.10 20.35
C LYS A 51 -4.20 -11.86 20.82
N LYS A 52 -5.14 -11.35 20.00
CA LYS A 52 -6.13 -10.37 20.42
C LYS A 52 -7.06 -11.04 21.45
N LYS A 53 -7.12 -10.51 22.68
CA LYS A 53 -8.09 -10.93 23.70
C LYS A 53 -9.49 -10.68 23.14
N LYS A 54 -10.22 -11.75 22.82
CA LYS A 54 -11.61 -11.68 22.34
C LYS A 54 -12.51 -11.37 23.53
N PHE A 55 -13.04 -10.14 23.60
CA PHE A 55 -14.17 -9.84 24.47
C PHE A 55 -15.42 -10.47 23.85
N PRO A 56 -16.14 -11.37 24.56
CA PRO A 56 -17.18 -12.22 23.97
C PRO A 56 -18.45 -11.50 23.49
N SER A 57 -18.55 -10.16 23.65
CA SER A 57 -19.74 -9.38 23.24
C SER A 57 -19.54 -8.53 21.97
N ILE A 58 -18.35 -8.56 21.34
CA ILE A 58 -18.05 -7.73 20.14
C ILE A 58 -18.40 -8.47 18.84
N SER A 59 -18.73 -9.77 18.89
CA SER A 59 -19.10 -10.59 17.71
C SER A 59 -20.48 -10.28 17.12
N ALA A 60 -21.18 -9.26 17.60
CA ALA A 60 -22.44 -8.78 17.04
C ALA A 60 -22.24 -7.68 15.98
N ILE A 61 -21.00 -7.21 15.79
CA ILE A 61 -20.68 -6.23 14.74
C ILE A 61 -20.67 -6.96 13.39
N PRO A 62 -21.34 -6.43 12.36
CA PRO A 62 -21.43 -7.11 11.08
C PRO A 62 -20.08 -7.12 10.34
N ASP A 63 -19.51 -8.32 10.12
CA ASP A 63 -18.23 -8.52 9.38
C ASP A 63 -18.28 -7.99 7.93
N TRP A 64 -19.47 -7.75 7.37
CA TRP A 64 -19.62 -7.29 5.99
C TRP A 64 -19.10 -5.87 5.78
N ALA A 65 -19.20 -4.99 6.78
CA ALA A 65 -18.79 -3.59 6.67
C ALA A 65 -17.26 -3.50 6.52
N ASP A 66 -16.55 -4.24 7.37
CA ASP A 66 -15.10 -4.37 7.34
C ASP A 66 -14.63 -5.04 6.03
N ALA A 67 -15.33 -6.08 5.57
CA ALA A 67 -15.02 -6.73 4.29
C ALA A 67 -15.15 -5.77 3.09
N ILE A 68 -16.18 -4.92 3.06
CA ILE A 68 -16.34 -3.90 2.01
C ILE A 68 -15.18 -2.89 2.06
N GLN A 69 -14.80 -2.45 3.25
CA GLN A 69 -13.70 -1.50 3.46
C GLN A 69 -12.36 -2.08 2.96
N GLU A 70 -12.06 -3.34 3.30
CA GLU A 70 -10.87 -4.05 2.86
C GLU A 70 -10.84 -4.25 1.34
N LEU A 71 -11.97 -4.67 0.74
CA LEU A 71 -12.09 -5.03 -0.69
C LEU A 71 -11.70 -3.93 -1.68
N GLY A 72 -11.63 -2.68 -1.26
CA GLY A 72 -11.16 -1.62 -2.14
C GLY A 72 -10.23 -0.61 -1.51
N MET A 73 -9.65 -0.95 -0.36
CA MET A 73 -8.21 -0.70 -0.22
C MET A 73 -7.45 -1.47 -1.30
N ARG A 74 -7.90 -2.68 -1.66
CA ARG A 74 -7.31 -3.50 -2.74
C ARG A 74 -7.59 -3.03 -4.16
N LYS A 75 -8.46 -2.03 -4.35
CA LYS A 75 -8.89 -1.59 -5.69
C LYS A 75 -7.83 -0.66 -6.28
N LYS A 76 -7.29 -1.06 -7.44
CA LYS A 76 -6.36 -0.25 -8.23
C LYS A 76 -7.00 1.09 -8.62
N ARG A 77 -6.22 2.17 -8.54
CA ARG A 77 -6.69 3.54 -8.79
C ARG A 77 -6.01 4.10 -10.03
N PRO A 78 -6.78 4.59 -11.01
CA PRO A 78 -6.20 5.22 -12.17
C PRO A 78 -5.69 6.65 -11.88
N LEU A 79 -4.77 7.15 -12.68
CA LEU A 79 -4.31 8.52 -12.76
C LEU A 79 -5.40 9.37 -13.41
N TYR A 80 -5.48 10.63 -13.01
CA TYR A 80 -6.47 11.54 -13.55
C TYR A 80 -6.11 11.99 -14.97
N THR A 81 -6.99 11.68 -15.92
CA THR A 81 -6.91 12.20 -17.29
C THR A 81 -7.47 13.64 -17.37
N PRO A 82 -7.19 14.40 -18.45
CA PRO A 82 -7.81 15.70 -18.67
C PRO A 82 -9.35 15.66 -18.69
N SER A 83 -9.94 14.55 -19.17
CA SER A 83 -11.38 14.29 -19.11
C SER A 83 -11.88 14.14 -17.67
N ASP A 84 -11.15 13.41 -16.82
CA ASP A 84 -11.51 13.23 -15.42
C ASP A 84 -11.48 14.57 -14.67
N TRP A 85 -10.48 15.42 -14.96
CA TRP A 85 -10.43 16.77 -14.42
C TRP A 85 -11.59 17.66 -14.88
N ARG A 86 -12.04 17.53 -16.13
CA ARG A 86 -13.24 18.24 -16.62
C ARG A 86 -14.49 17.73 -15.90
N PHE A 87 -14.62 16.41 -15.75
CA PHE A 87 -15.73 15.78 -15.04
C PHE A 87 -15.77 16.17 -13.55
N HIS A 88 -14.60 16.28 -12.91
CA HIS A 88 -14.44 16.70 -11.53
C HIS A 88 -14.80 18.18 -11.29
N ARG A 89 -14.48 19.06 -12.25
CA ARG A 89 -14.83 20.50 -12.18
C ARG A 89 -16.28 20.81 -12.50
N SER A 90 -17.06 19.85 -13.01
CA SER A 90 -18.46 20.07 -13.38
C SER A 90 -19.31 20.51 -12.17
N SER A 91 -20.18 21.51 -12.35
CA SER A 91 -21.09 21.97 -11.29
C SER A 91 -22.06 20.89 -10.81
N ARG A 92 -22.41 19.94 -11.71
CA ARG A 92 -23.22 18.75 -11.40
C ARG A 92 -22.52 17.76 -10.45
N ARG A 93 -21.25 17.99 -10.09
CA ARG A 93 -20.50 17.16 -9.14
C ARG A 93 -21.24 17.02 -7.80
N HIS A 94 -21.76 18.12 -7.25
CA HIS A 94 -22.42 18.09 -5.94
C HIS A 94 -23.65 17.18 -5.94
N LEU A 95 -24.50 17.31 -6.96
CA LEU A 95 -25.68 16.44 -7.12
C LEU A 95 -25.29 14.98 -7.32
N ARG A 96 -24.28 14.71 -8.17
CA ARG A 96 -23.77 13.35 -8.39
C ARG A 96 -23.28 12.73 -7.09
N HIS A 97 -22.46 13.46 -6.33
CA HIS A 97 -21.90 12.98 -5.07
C HIS A 97 -22.97 12.73 -4.03
N LEU A 98 -24.00 13.59 -3.97
CA LEU A 98 -25.16 13.39 -3.11
C LEU A 98 -25.89 12.10 -3.46
N LEU A 99 -26.21 11.90 -4.75
CA LEU A 99 -26.93 10.71 -5.24
C LEU A 99 -26.13 9.41 -5.06
N THR A 100 -24.80 9.47 -5.18
CA THR A 100 -23.92 8.30 -4.99
C THR A 100 -23.47 8.11 -3.54
N SER A 101 -23.82 9.02 -2.62
CA SER A 101 -23.29 9.01 -1.24
C SER A 101 -23.65 7.73 -0.48
N LEU A 102 -24.89 7.25 -0.62
CA LEU A 102 -25.37 6.03 0.05
C LEU A 102 -24.72 4.75 -0.49
N SER A 103 -24.14 4.80 -1.69
CA SER A 103 -23.38 3.70 -2.29
C SER A 103 -21.88 3.81 -2.02
N SER A 104 -21.44 4.87 -1.32
CA SER A 104 -20.02 5.07 -1.02
C SER A 104 -19.56 4.07 0.02
N ARG A 105 -18.38 3.48 -0.22
CA ARG A 105 -17.65 2.61 0.72
C ARG A 105 -17.59 3.19 2.13
N VAL A 106 -17.26 4.48 2.24
CA VAL A 106 -17.10 5.18 3.53
C VAL A 106 -18.43 5.22 4.29
N VAL A 107 -19.54 5.39 3.59
CA VAL A 107 -20.87 5.45 4.22
C VAL A 107 -21.33 4.05 4.62
N LEU A 108 -21.04 3.04 3.80
CA LEU A 108 -21.37 1.64 4.09
C LEU A 108 -20.56 1.09 5.27
N SER A 109 -19.27 1.42 5.40
CA SER A 109 -18.45 0.99 6.56
C SER A 109 -18.95 1.61 7.87
N LEU A 110 -19.57 2.79 7.81
CA LEU A 110 -20.11 3.49 8.96
C LEU A 110 -21.54 3.10 9.34
N ALA A 111 -22.21 2.26 8.54
CA ALA A 111 -23.59 1.87 8.82
C ALA A 111 -23.74 1.21 10.22
N PRO A 112 -22.89 0.27 10.66
CA PRO A 112 -23.05 -0.34 11.99
C PRO A 112 -22.98 0.66 13.15
N PRO A 113 -21.93 1.50 13.32
CA PRO A 113 -21.87 2.45 14.43
C PRO A 113 -22.98 3.52 14.35
N VAL A 114 -23.25 4.06 13.16
CA VAL A 114 -24.28 5.10 13.00
C VAL A 114 -25.67 4.57 13.31
N LEU A 115 -26.04 3.41 12.78
CA LEU A 115 -27.34 2.79 13.05
C LEU A 115 -27.49 2.41 14.53
N SER A 116 -26.42 1.95 15.19
CA SER A 116 -26.46 1.63 16.62
C SER A 116 -26.73 2.87 17.49
N LEU A 117 -26.11 4.01 17.16
CA LEU A 117 -26.31 5.27 17.87
C LEU A 117 -27.69 5.87 17.57
N THR A 118 -28.15 5.78 16.32
CA THR A 118 -29.51 6.18 15.94
C THR A 118 -30.57 5.32 16.62
N ALA A 119 -30.34 4.01 16.75
CA ALA A 119 -31.22 3.10 17.49
C ALA A 119 -31.26 3.46 18.98
N ALA A 120 -30.11 3.79 19.60
CA ALA A 120 -30.06 4.29 20.97
C ALA A 120 -30.84 5.60 21.14
N ALA A 121 -30.71 6.53 20.20
CA ALA A 121 -31.50 7.77 20.19
C ALA A 121 -33.01 7.51 20.04
N ALA A 122 -33.40 6.57 19.19
CA ALA A 122 -34.80 6.17 19.03
C ALA A 122 -35.36 5.51 20.29
N ALA A 123 -34.58 4.64 20.95
CA ALA A 123 -34.96 4.03 22.22
C ALA A 123 -35.15 5.09 23.32
N LEU A 124 -34.27 6.08 23.38
CA LEU A 124 -34.41 7.22 24.30
C LEU A 124 -35.67 8.05 24.01
N ALA A 125 -35.92 8.37 22.74
CA ALA A 125 -37.09 9.14 22.33
C ALA A 125 -38.40 8.39 22.66
N LEU A 126 -38.42 7.07 22.45
CA LEU A 126 -39.53 6.20 22.81
C LEU A 126 -39.74 6.16 24.34
N TYR A 127 -38.66 6.03 25.11
CA TYR A 127 -38.70 6.07 26.58
C TYR A 127 -39.29 7.40 27.07
N ASN A 128 -38.76 8.55 26.61
CA ASN A 128 -39.23 9.86 27.05
C ASN A 128 -40.69 10.11 26.62
N SER A 129 -41.11 9.61 25.47
CA SER A 129 -42.52 9.66 25.02
C SER A 129 -43.44 8.78 25.87
N ALA A 130 -42.98 7.60 26.28
CA ALA A 130 -43.74 6.69 27.14
C ALA A 130 -43.92 7.24 28.56
N VAL A 131 -42.90 7.94 29.09
CA VAL A 131 -42.97 8.64 30.38
C VAL A 131 -43.91 9.85 30.29
N SER A 132 -43.85 10.64 29.21
CA SER A 132 -44.69 11.84 29.07
C SER A 132 -46.17 11.53 28.80
N ALA A 133 -46.47 10.38 28.18
CA ALA A 133 -47.85 9.94 27.92
C ALA A 133 -48.62 9.51 29.19
N GLY A 134 -47.97 9.41 30.35
CA GLY A 134 -48.61 9.25 31.67
C GLY A 134 -49.35 7.93 31.93
N GLY A 135 -49.48 7.03 30.93
CA GLY A 135 -50.24 5.78 31.03
C GLY A 135 -49.44 4.49 30.85
N LEU A 136 -48.20 4.54 30.32
CA LEU A 136 -47.45 3.34 29.94
C LEU A 136 -46.33 2.95 30.94
N LEU A 137 -45.83 3.91 31.71
CA LEU A 137 -44.71 3.73 32.63
C LEU A 137 -45.03 4.28 34.02
N PRO A 138 -44.46 3.70 35.10
CA PRO A 138 -44.66 4.22 36.45
C PRO A 138 -44.24 5.69 36.58
N PRO A 139 -45.00 6.53 37.31
CA PRO A 139 -44.73 7.96 37.45
C PRO A 139 -43.43 8.29 38.23
N CYS A 140 -42.75 7.28 38.78
CA CYS A 140 -41.47 7.43 39.47
C CYS A 140 -40.25 7.53 38.53
N LEU A 141 -40.42 7.24 37.22
CA LEU A 141 -39.33 7.28 36.27
C LEU A 141 -39.03 8.73 35.81
N PRO A 142 -37.76 9.19 35.89
CA PRO A 142 -37.42 10.54 35.46
C PRO A 142 -37.39 10.66 33.94
N LEU A 143 -37.77 11.83 33.44
CA LEU A 143 -37.55 12.21 32.05
C LEU A 143 -36.03 12.38 31.81
N LEU A 144 -35.48 11.66 30.84
CA LEU A 144 -34.06 11.72 30.52
C LEU A 144 -33.80 12.97 29.68
N ARG A 145 -33.34 14.03 30.34
CA ARG A 145 -32.93 15.29 29.74
C ARG A 145 -31.72 15.89 30.47
N ALA A 146 -30.92 16.68 29.78
CA ALA A 146 -29.74 17.33 30.35
C ALA A 146 -29.49 18.70 29.72
N SER A 147 -28.76 19.57 30.43
CA SER A 147 -28.38 20.91 29.93
C SER A 147 -27.50 20.82 28.68
N PRO A 148 -27.67 21.71 27.69
CA PRO A 148 -26.81 21.77 26.50
C PRO A 148 -25.43 22.39 26.74
N LEU A 149 -25.21 23.02 27.90
CA LEU A 149 -23.97 23.73 28.21
C LEU A 149 -22.70 22.86 28.07
N PRO A 150 -22.64 21.59 28.55
CA PRO A 150 -21.46 20.75 28.37
C PRO A 150 -21.11 20.55 26.89
N TYR A 151 -22.10 20.48 26.00
CA TYR A 151 -21.87 20.28 24.57
C TYR A 151 -21.39 21.54 23.88
N GLN A 152 -21.92 22.71 24.27
CA GLN A 152 -21.41 23.99 23.78
C GLN A 152 -19.93 24.16 24.12
N LEU A 153 -19.50 23.74 25.32
CA LEU A 153 -18.11 23.83 25.77
C LEU A 153 -17.20 22.81 25.07
N THR A 154 -17.68 21.61 24.83
CA THR A 154 -16.83 20.50 24.38
C THR A 154 -16.86 20.27 22.86
N ALA A 155 -17.79 20.89 22.12
CA ALA A 155 -17.95 20.70 20.68
C ALA A 155 -16.77 21.28 19.88
N PRO A 156 -16.24 22.47 20.22
CA PRO A 156 -15.01 22.96 19.60
C PRO A 156 -13.82 22.01 19.83
N ALA A 157 -13.73 21.38 21.01
CA ALA A 157 -12.68 20.41 21.29
C ALA A 157 -12.81 19.15 20.43
N LEU A 158 -14.03 18.63 20.23
CA LEU A 158 -14.27 17.49 19.34
C LEU A 158 -13.92 17.83 17.88
N ALA A 159 -14.34 19.02 17.42
CA ALA A 159 -14.02 19.49 16.06
C ALA A 159 -12.51 19.61 15.83
N LEU A 160 -11.78 20.22 16.77
CA LEU A 160 -10.32 20.35 16.70
C LEU A 160 -9.62 18.99 16.71
N LEU A 161 -10.05 18.04 17.56
CA LEU A 161 -9.48 16.69 17.58
C LEU A 161 -9.63 15.98 16.23
N LEU A 162 -10.79 16.11 15.57
CA LEU A 162 -11.04 15.54 14.25
C LEU A 162 -10.20 16.21 13.15
N VAL A 163 -10.09 17.54 13.17
CA VAL A 163 -9.27 18.30 12.21
C VAL A 163 -7.80 17.93 12.34
N PHE A 164 -7.23 17.98 13.54
CA PHE A 164 -5.82 17.64 13.76
C PHE A 164 -5.52 16.18 13.43
N ARG A 165 -6.48 15.28 13.66
CA ARG A 165 -6.34 13.88 13.23
C ARG A 165 -6.26 13.77 11.70
N THR A 166 -7.20 14.39 11.01
CA THR A 166 -7.28 14.33 9.55
C THR A 166 -6.03 14.97 8.93
N GLU A 167 -5.54 16.06 9.51
CA GLU A 167 -4.31 16.73 9.07
C GLU A 167 -3.08 15.84 9.24
N ALA A 168 -2.94 15.15 10.38
CA ALA A 168 -1.84 14.21 10.61
C ALA A 168 -1.86 13.05 9.60
N SER A 169 -3.05 12.50 9.30
CA SER A 169 -3.20 11.47 8.27
C SER A 169 -2.90 12.00 6.87
N TYR A 170 -3.34 13.22 6.55
CA TYR A 170 -3.06 13.86 5.27
C TYR A 170 -1.56 14.12 5.06
N SER A 171 -0.85 14.56 6.11
CA SER A 171 0.60 14.75 6.08
C SER A 171 1.34 13.46 5.71
N ARG A 172 0.91 12.31 6.27
CA ARG A 172 1.45 10.98 5.92
C ARG A 172 1.19 10.61 4.46
N LEU A 173 -0.02 10.87 3.96
CA LEU A 173 -0.37 10.66 2.54
C LEU A 173 0.51 11.50 1.62
N GLN A 174 0.73 12.77 1.96
CA GLN A 174 1.57 13.66 1.18
C GLN A 174 3.04 13.20 1.18
N GLU A 175 3.54 12.74 2.32
CA GLU A 175 4.91 12.23 2.43
C GLU A 175 5.09 10.94 1.61
N GLY A 176 4.14 10.00 1.70
CA GLY A 176 4.14 8.79 0.86
C GLY A 176 4.13 9.11 -0.63
N ARG A 177 3.29 10.07 -1.07
CA ARG A 177 3.27 10.53 -2.46
C ARG A 177 4.60 11.15 -2.87
N ARG A 178 5.18 12.03 -2.06
CA ARG A 178 6.45 12.70 -2.35
C ARG A 178 7.58 11.69 -2.48
N CYS A 179 7.67 10.75 -1.54
CA CYS A 179 8.64 9.66 -1.56
C CYS A 179 8.53 8.84 -2.85
N TRP A 180 7.31 8.41 -3.21
CA TRP A 180 7.09 7.63 -4.42
C TRP A 180 7.50 8.36 -5.69
N MET A 181 7.12 9.64 -5.82
CA MET A 181 7.54 10.46 -6.96
C MET A 181 9.05 10.63 -7.05
N ARG A 182 9.74 10.72 -5.90
CA ARG A 182 11.20 10.79 -5.85
C ARG A 182 11.86 9.50 -6.32
N VAL A 183 11.30 8.34 -5.94
CA VAL A 183 11.76 7.03 -6.41
C VAL A 183 11.61 6.90 -7.93
N ILE A 184 10.44 7.27 -8.47
CA ILE A 184 10.18 7.23 -9.92
C ILE A 184 11.13 8.16 -10.68
N ALA A 185 11.31 9.40 -10.21
CA ALA A 185 12.25 10.34 -10.80
C ALA A 185 13.70 9.83 -10.75
N GLY A 186 14.13 9.30 -9.60
CA GLY A 186 15.46 8.72 -9.43
C GLY A 186 15.71 7.54 -10.39
N ALA A 187 14.71 6.68 -10.60
CA ALA A 187 14.78 5.57 -11.55
C ALA A 187 14.88 6.06 -12.99
N ALA A 188 14.09 7.06 -13.38
CA ALA A 188 14.14 7.66 -14.71
C ALA A 188 15.50 8.33 -14.99
N GLU A 189 16.02 9.09 -14.02
CA GLU A 189 17.34 9.74 -14.14
C GLU A 189 18.47 8.71 -14.23
N MET A 190 18.43 7.65 -13.41
CA MET A 190 19.42 6.57 -13.46
C MET A 190 19.39 5.83 -14.79
N ALA A 191 18.19 5.54 -15.31
CA ALA A 191 17.99 4.97 -16.64
C ALA A 191 18.58 5.88 -17.72
N ALA A 192 18.28 7.18 -17.69
CA ALA A 192 18.82 8.15 -18.64
C ALA A 192 20.36 8.25 -18.59
N LEU A 193 20.96 8.19 -17.40
CA LEU A 193 22.41 8.16 -17.26
C LEU A 193 23.01 6.88 -17.86
N LEU A 194 22.32 5.75 -17.76
CA LEU A 194 22.75 4.50 -18.39
C LEU A 194 22.63 4.53 -19.90
N MET A 195 21.76 5.36 -20.48
CA MET A 195 21.70 5.54 -21.94
C MET A 195 23.05 6.02 -22.50
N GLY A 196 23.32 5.72 -23.77
CA GLY A 196 24.60 6.03 -24.41
C GLY A 196 24.85 5.27 -25.71
N PRO A 197 25.99 5.54 -26.38
CA PRO A 197 26.26 5.01 -27.71
C PRO A 197 26.33 3.48 -27.73
N LYS A 198 25.59 2.84 -28.65
CA LYS A 198 25.61 1.39 -28.94
C LYS A 198 26.96 0.84 -29.45
N ASN A 199 28.06 1.59 -29.33
CA ASN A 199 29.39 1.21 -29.82
C ASN A 199 30.12 0.23 -28.87
N THR A 200 29.39 -0.40 -27.94
CA THR A 200 29.97 -1.30 -26.93
C THR A 200 29.89 -2.75 -27.40
N THR A 201 30.75 -3.62 -26.85
CA THR A 201 30.74 -5.06 -27.12
C THR A 201 29.37 -5.69 -26.81
N SER A 202 29.02 -6.78 -27.51
CA SER A 202 27.70 -7.45 -27.35
C SER A 202 27.40 -7.83 -25.89
N ASN A 203 28.42 -8.23 -25.12
CA ASN A 203 28.29 -8.57 -23.71
C ASN A 203 27.90 -7.36 -22.84
N GLN A 204 28.49 -6.18 -23.11
CA GLN A 204 28.19 -4.96 -22.37
C GLN A 204 26.81 -4.41 -22.71
N GLU A 205 26.33 -4.61 -23.94
CA GLU A 205 24.96 -4.25 -24.32
C GLU A 205 23.92 -5.14 -23.61
N GLY A 206 24.18 -6.45 -23.50
CA GLY A 206 23.34 -7.36 -22.73
C GLY A 206 23.26 -6.97 -21.24
N LEU A 207 24.41 -6.72 -20.61
CA LEU A 207 24.47 -6.30 -19.22
C LEU A 207 23.77 -4.94 -19.00
N ARG A 208 23.97 -3.97 -19.90
CA ARG A 208 23.29 -2.66 -19.85
C ARG A 208 21.77 -2.81 -19.89
N LYS A 209 21.25 -3.70 -20.74
CA LYS A 209 19.81 -4.03 -20.80
C LYS A 209 19.32 -4.67 -19.50
N ALA A 210 20.10 -5.58 -18.92
CA ALA A 210 19.77 -6.16 -17.61
C ALA A 210 19.68 -5.09 -16.51
N VAL A 211 20.66 -4.18 -16.44
CA VAL A 211 20.63 -3.06 -15.47
C VAL A 211 19.42 -2.16 -15.67
N MET A 212 19.06 -1.87 -16.92
CA MET A 212 17.84 -1.12 -17.23
C MET A 212 16.59 -1.85 -16.72
N GLY A 213 16.52 -3.17 -16.92
CA GLY A 213 15.48 -4.04 -16.37
C GLY A 213 15.40 -3.95 -14.85
N TYR A 214 16.52 -4.07 -14.14
CA TYR A 214 16.57 -3.94 -12.68
C TYR A 214 16.12 -2.56 -12.17
N ILE A 215 16.53 -1.48 -12.85
CA ILE A 215 16.11 -0.10 -12.50
C ILE A 215 14.58 0.04 -12.63
N MET A 216 14.01 -0.49 -13.71
CA MET A 216 12.56 -0.49 -13.94
C MET A 216 11.81 -1.43 -13.00
N ALA A 217 12.46 -2.52 -12.56
CA ALA A 217 11.91 -3.49 -11.62
C ALA A 217 11.91 -2.99 -10.18
N PHE A 218 12.82 -2.09 -9.79
CA PHE A 218 12.92 -1.61 -8.42
C PHE A 218 11.61 -0.98 -7.90
N PRO A 219 10.98 -0.01 -8.59
CA PRO A 219 9.70 0.55 -8.14
C PRO A 219 8.58 -0.50 -8.07
N VAL A 220 8.58 -1.49 -8.97
CA VAL A 220 7.61 -2.58 -8.96
C VAL A 220 7.80 -3.50 -7.75
N ALA A 221 9.04 -3.84 -7.42
CA ALA A 221 9.34 -4.61 -6.21
C ALA A 221 9.05 -3.83 -4.93
N LEU A 222 9.32 -2.53 -4.92
CA LEU A 222 8.96 -1.65 -3.79
C LEU A 222 7.44 -1.59 -3.63
N LYS A 223 6.68 -1.48 -4.72
CA LYS A 223 5.21 -1.55 -4.72
C LYS A 223 4.74 -2.86 -4.10
N CYS A 224 5.30 -3.99 -4.53
CA CYS A 224 4.96 -5.31 -3.99
C CYS A 224 5.41 -5.53 -2.54
N HIS A 225 6.35 -4.72 -2.05
CA HIS A 225 6.82 -4.74 -0.65
C HIS A 225 5.88 -3.94 0.25
N VAL A 226 5.33 -2.82 -0.25
CA VAL A 226 4.42 -1.96 0.51
C VAL A 226 2.94 -2.38 0.44
N LEU A 227 2.57 -3.18 -0.56
CA LEU A 227 1.23 -3.75 -0.72
C LEU A 227 1.22 -5.24 -0.36
N SER A 228 0.28 -5.65 0.48
CA SER A 228 0.19 -7.03 0.99
C SER A 228 -0.26 -8.08 -0.04
N ASP A 229 -0.96 -7.66 -1.11
CA ASP A 229 -1.66 -8.56 -2.05
C ASP A 229 -1.00 -8.66 -3.44
N SER A 230 0.27 -8.24 -3.60
CA SER A 230 0.93 -8.25 -4.91
C SER A 230 1.71 -9.53 -5.19
N ASN A 231 1.51 -10.13 -6.36
CA ASN A 231 2.32 -11.26 -6.82
C ASN A 231 3.55 -10.75 -7.59
N ILE A 232 4.68 -10.69 -6.87
CA ILE A 232 5.94 -10.18 -7.42
C ILE A 232 6.41 -10.94 -8.68
N ARG A 233 6.14 -12.25 -8.78
CA ARG A 233 6.58 -13.04 -9.94
C ARG A 233 5.89 -12.57 -11.21
N THR A 234 4.57 -12.40 -11.14
CA THR A 234 3.76 -11.93 -12.28
C THR A 234 4.12 -10.50 -12.67
N ASP A 235 4.31 -9.62 -11.68
CA ASP A 235 4.59 -8.21 -11.93
C ASP A 235 5.99 -7.96 -12.51
N LEU A 236 6.97 -8.85 -12.25
CA LEU A 236 8.36 -8.71 -12.72
C LEU A 236 8.67 -9.53 -13.99
N GLN A 237 7.79 -10.44 -14.42
CA GLN A 237 8.03 -11.33 -15.57
C GLN A 237 8.33 -10.60 -16.89
N ILE A 238 7.83 -9.36 -17.03
CA ILE A 238 8.04 -8.54 -18.24
C ILE A 238 9.41 -7.83 -18.20
N LEU A 239 10.03 -7.71 -17.02
CA LEU A 239 11.22 -6.87 -16.79
C LEU A 239 12.50 -7.67 -16.54
N LEU A 240 12.39 -8.89 -16.00
CA LEU A 240 13.50 -9.70 -15.53
C LEU A 240 13.41 -11.13 -16.09
N GLU A 241 14.57 -11.80 -16.18
CA GLU A 241 14.65 -13.22 -16.51
C GLU A 241 14.16 -14.08 -15.33
N GLU A 242 13.72 -15.32 -15.61
CA GLU A 242 13.12 -16.19 -14.59
C GLU A 242 14.10 -16.47 -13.43
N ASP A 243 15.37 -16.70 -13.74
CA ASP A 243 16.42 -16.96 -12.73
C ASP A 243 16.57 -15.79 -11.74
N ASP A 244 16.56 -14.55 -12.24
CA ASP A 244 16.63 -13.35 -11.40
C ASP A 244 15.38 -13.19 -10.52
N ILE A 245 14.20 -13.48 -11.09
CA ILE A 245 12.92 -13.42 -10.36
C ILE A 245 12.92 -14.43 -9.21
N GLU A 246 13.50 -15.62 -9.38
CA GLU A 246 13.60 -16.61 -8.32
C GLU A 246 14.44 -16.11 -7.15
N VAL A 247 15.59 -15.49 -7.44
CA VAL A 247 16.45 -14.90 -6.41
C VAL A 247 15.70 -13.78 -5.67
N VAL A 248 15.06 -12.86 -6.39
CA VAL A 248 14.27 -11.77 -5.78
C VAL A 248 13.11 -12.32 -4.94
N ALA A 249 12.36 -13.30 -5.45
CA ALA A 249 11.22 -13.89 -4.75
C ALA A 249 11.62 -14.68 -3.50
N SER A 250 12.80 -15.30 -3.51
CA SER A 250 13.37 -16.01 -2.34
C SER A 250 13.93 -15.06 -1.28
N SER A 251 14.27 -13.83 -1.65
CA SER A 251 14.80 -12.83 -0.72
C SER A 251 13.74 -12.35 0.27
N LYS A 252 14.14 -12.24 1.54
CA LYS A 252 13.32 -11.64 2.59
C LYS A 252 13.00 -10.17 2.30
N HIS A 253 13.93 -9.46 1.66
CA HIS A 253 13.81 -8.02 1.40
C HIS A 253 14.00 -7.73 -0.09
N ARG A 254 12.92 -7.96 -0.84
CA ARG A 254 12.86 -7.90 -2.31
C ARG A 254 13.43 -6.61 -2.94
N PRO A 255 13.02 -5.39 -2.55
CA PRO A 255 13.52 -4.17 -3.22
C PRO A 255 15.02 -3.93 -2.96
N ARG A 256 15.55 -4.37 -1.81
CA ARG A 256 16.98 -4.32 -1.51
C ARG A 256 17.77 -5.34 -2.35
N CYS A 257 17.19 -6.52 -2.60
CA CYS A 257 17.76 -7.51 -3.51
C CYS A 257 17.96 -6.92 -4.91
N ILE A 258 16.99 -6.16 -5.41
CA ILE A 258 17.11 -5.49 -6.72
C ILE A 258 18.21 -4.42 -6.71
N ILE A 259 18.34 -3.64 -5.63
CA ILE A 259 19.46 -2.68 -5.50
C ILE A 259 20.81 -3.40 -5.59
N GLU A 260 20.94 -4.58 -4.99
CA GLU A 260 22.15 -5.39 -5.07
C GLU A 260 22.45 -5.84 -6.52
N PHE A 261 21.44 -6.32 -7.24
CA PHE A 261 21.57 -6.64 -8.67
C PHE A 261 22.05 -5.44 -9.49
N ILE A 262 21.49 -4.24 -9.23
CA ILE A 262 21.93 -3.01 -9.89
C ILE A 262 23.39 -2.72 -9.54
N SER A 263 23.76 -2.74 -8.26
CA SER A 263 25.10 -2.40 -7.80
C SER A 263 26.18 -3.33 -8.39
N GLN A 264 25.96 -4.65 -8.33
CA GLN A 264 26.89 -5.63 -8.89
C GLN A 264 27.02 -5.49 -10.41
N SER A 265 25.90 -5.26 -11.10
CA SER A 265 25.92 -5.08 -12.56
C SER A 265 26.64 -3.79 -12.98
N LEU A 266 26.56 -2.72 -12.19
CA LEU A 266 27.31 -1.48 -12.43
C LEU A 266 28.83 -1.65 -12.26
N GLN A 267 29.28 -2.55 -11.39
CA GLN A 267 30.70 -2.89 -11.24
C GLN A 267 31.22 -3.66 -12.45
N MET A 268 30.40 -4.53 -13.03
CA MET A 268 30.74 -5.32 -14.22
C MET A 268 30.67 -4.51 -15.54
N LEU A 269 29.97 -3.38 -15.54
CA LEU A 269 29.92 -2.46 -16.67
C LEU A 269 31.22 -1.65 -16.78
N GLN A 270 31.76 -1.58 -18.00
CA GLN A 270 32.89 -0.72 -18.34
C GLN A 270 32.40 0.73 -18.48
N LEU A 271 32.34 1.43 -17.35
CA LEU A 271 31.97 2.84 -17.27
C LEU A 271 33.16 3.67 -16.82
N GLU A 272 33.20 4.92 -17.31
CA GLU A 272 34.03 5.96 -16.73
C GLU A 272 33.73 6.12 -15.24
N GLU A 273 34.76 6.32 -14.42
CA GLU A 273 34.66 6.37 -12.96
C GLU A 273 33.70 7.47 -12.49
N ALA A 274 33.74 8.65 -13.13
CA ALA A 274 32.80 9.74 -12.86
C ALA A 274 31.33 9.33 -13.10
N LYS A 275 31.07 8.60 -14.20
CA LYS A 275 29.72 8.11 -14.54
C LYS A 275 29.25 7.01 -13.57
N ARG A 276 30.17 6.13 -13.14
CA ARG A 276 29.89 5.10 -12.13
C ARG A 276 29.49 5.74 -10.80
N HIS A 277 30.29 6.68 -10.29
CA HIS A 277 29.96 7.38 -9.04
C HIS A 277 28.63 8.13 -9.12
N LEU A 278 28.30 8.73 -10.26
CA LEU A 278 27.00 9.37 -10.45
C LEU A 278 25.85 8.36 -10.39
N LEU A 279 25.97 7.20 -11.02
CA LEU A 279 24.97 6.13 -10.95
C LEU A 279 24.83 5.55 -9.53
N GLU A 280 25.94 5.30 -8.85
CA GLU A 280 25.95 4.83 -7.46
C GLU A 280 25.31 5.85 -6.50
N SER A 281 25.55 7.15 -6.72
CA SER A 281 24.90 8.20 -5.92
C SER A 281 23.37 8.18 -6.05
N LYS A 282 22.83 7.74 -7.20
CA LYS A 282 21.38 7.61 -7.41
C LYS A 282 20.79 6.41 -6.67
N LEU A 283 21.58 5.38 -6.34
CA LEU A 283 21.13 4.27 -5.50
C LEU A 283 20.74 4.73 -4.08
N CYS A 284 21.34 5.82 -3.59
CA CYS A 284 20.94 6.42 -2.31
C CYS A 284 19.45 6.80 -2.32
N CYS A 285 18.91 7.30 -3.43
CA CYS A 285 17.49 7.64 -3.54
C CYS A 285 16.58 6.41 -3.41
N PHE A 286 17.04 5.24 -3.85
CA PHE A 286 16.30 3.98 -3.69
C PHE A 286 16.31 3.49 -2.24
N HIS A 287 17.46 3.58 -1.57
CA HIS A 287 17.56 3.27 -0.14
C HIS A 287 16.71 4.20 0.73
N GLU A 288 16.77 5.52 0.47
CA GLU A 288 15.92 6.50 1.12
C GLU A 288 14.43 6.19 0.89
N GLY A 289 14.07 5.84 -0.35
CA GLY A 289 12.71 5.45 -0.71
C GLY A 289 12.20 4.24 0.07
N ILE A 290 13.02 3.19 0.21
CA ILE A 290 12.70 2.04 1.07
C ILE A 290 12.48 2.51 2.51
N GLY A 291 13.42 3.26 3.08
CA GLY A 291 13.37 3.67 4.48
C GLY A 291 12.11 4.47 4.82
N VAL A 292 11.75 5.44 3.98
CA VAL A 292 10.53 6.25 4.18
C VAL A 292 9.27 5.38 4.02
N CYS A 293 9.24 4.47 3.04
CA CYS A 293 8.08 3.60 2.86
C CYS A 293 7.86 2.65 4.03
N GLU A 294 8.94 2.03 4.54
CA GLU A 294 8.89 1.14 5.70
C GLU A 294 8.52 1.90 6.98
N GLN A 295 9.01 3.13 7.13
CA GLN A 295 8.63 3.99 8.24
C GLN A 295 7.13 4.31 8.21
N LEU A 296 6.60 4.68 7.04
CA LEU A 296 5.16 4.98 6.89
C LEU A 296 4.28 3.76 7.16
N LEU A 297 4.71 2.56 6.79
CA LEU A 297 3.99 1.30 7.08
C LEU A 297 4.10 0.88 8.55
N GLY A 298 5.30 0.94 9.11
CA GLY A 298 5.61 0.40 10.43
C GLY A 298 5.22 1.30 11.60
N ILE A 299 5.15 2.62 11.36
CA ILE A 299 4.92 3.62 12.41
C ILE A 299 3.62 4.37 12.11
N PRO A 300 2.48 3.95 12.70
CA PRO A 300 1.19 4.64 12.55
C PRO A 300 1.13 5.92 13.40
N ILE A 301 0.05 6.68 13.26
CA ILE A 301 -0.24 7.81 14.16
C ILE A 301 -0.35 7.25 15.60
N PRO A 302 0.13 7.98 16.64
CA PRO A 302 0.08 7.51 18.02
C PRO A 302 -1.30 6.95 18.41
N LEU A 303 -1.33 5.68 18.80
CA LEU A 303 -2.59 4.96 19.08
C LEU A 303 -3.41 5.59 20.21
N SER A 304 -2.77 6.30 21.13
CA SER A 304 -3.45 7.07 22.18
C SER A 304 -4.38 8.13 21.57
N TYR A 305 -3.94 8.78 20.50
CA TYR A 305 -4.68 9.82 19.81
C TYR A 305 -5.91 9.24 19.10
N THR A 306 -5.73 8.20 18.28
CA THR A 306 -6.82 7.49 17.59
C THR A 306 -7.87 6.96 18.57
N ARG A 307 -7.43 6.37 19.69
CA ARG A 307 -8.35 5.87 20.74
C ARG A 307 -9.09 6.99 21.44
N LEU A 308 -8.42 8.11 21.75
CA LEU A 308 -9.05 9.26 22.41
C LEU A 308 -10.14 9.85 21.52
N THR A 309 -9.82 10.12 20.24
CA THR A 309 -10.78 10.68 19.28
C THR A 309 -12.00 9.76 19.12
N SER A 310 -11.79 8.46 18.87
CA SER A 310 -12.88 7.50 18.69
C SER A 310 -13.77 7.38 19.94
N ARG A 311 -13.17 7.24 21.13
CA ARG A 311 -13.93 7.15 22.39
C ARG A 311 -14.72 8.41 22.69
N PHE A 312 -14.10 9.57 22.50
CA PHE A 312 -14.76 10.84 22.74
C PHE A 312 -15.93 11.03 21.78
N LEU A 313 -15.76 10.69 20.51
CA LEU A 313 -16.78 10.76 19.47
C LEU A 313 -17.96 9.82 19.74
N VAL A 314 -17.70 8.57 20.18
CA VAL A 314 -18.76 7.61 20.55
C VAL A 314 -19.53 8.09 21.79
N LEU A 315 -18.83 8.50 22.85
CA LEU A 315 -19.47 9.00 24.08
C LEU A 315 -20.32 10.25 23.78
N TRP A 316 -19.80 11.15 22.95
CA TRP A 316 -20.50 12.34 22.49
C TRP A 316 -21.82 12.02 21.80
N HIS A 317 -21.85 11.05 20.88
CA HIS A 317 -23.09 10.73 20.19
C HIS A 317 -24.05 9.90 21.03
N LEU A 318 -23.53 9.12 21.99
CA LEU A 318 -24.36 8.35 22.91
C LEU A 318 -25.18 9.25 23.86
N THR A 319 -24.59 10.35 24.35
CA THR A 319 -25.29 11.30 25.25
C THR A 319 -26.01 12.44 24.51
N LEU A 320 -25.76 12.61 23.20
CA LEU A 320 -26.38 13.66 22.37
C LEU A 320 -27.92 13.66 22.44
N PRO A 321 -28.63 12.51 22.32
CA PRO A 321 -30.09 12.52 22.29
C PRO A 321 -30.73 12.95 23.63
N VAL A 322 -30.03 12.77 24.76
CA VAL A 322 -30.50 13.23 26.08
C VAL A 322 -30.51 14.76 26.15
N ILE A 323 -29.57 15.41 25.50
CA ILE A 323 -29.40 16.86 25.55
C ILE A 323 -30.34 17.56 24.58
N LEU A 324 -30.55 16.98 23.39
CA LEU A 324 -31.41 17.55 22.37
C LEU A 324 -32.91 17.33 22.63
N TRP A 325 -33.29 16.57 23.66
CA TRP A 325 -34.69 16.19 23.88
C TRP A 325 -35.60 17.41 24.07
N ASP A 326 -35.21 18.36 24.94
CA ASP A 326 -36.06 19.52 25.28
C ASP A 326 -36.37 20.40 24.05
N ASP A 327 -35.44 20.50 23.09
CA ASP A 327 -35.58 21.34 21.90
C ASP A 327 -36.20 20.60 20.70
N CYS A 328 -35.84 19.33 20.50
CA CYS A 328 -36.12 18.59 19.26
C CYS A 328 -37.22 17.52 19.39
N ASN A 329 -37.52 17.01 20.60
CA ASN A 329 -38.39 15.85 20.80
C ASN A 329 -38.04 14.71 19.81
N TRP A 330 -39.01 14.21 19.02
CA TRP A 330 -38.79 13.15 18.03
C TRP A 330 -37.80 13.50 16.91
N ILE A 331 -37.56 14.79 16.63
CA ILE A 331 -36.55 15.25 15.66
C ILE A 331 -35.13 14.87 16.12
N VAL A 332 -34.95 14.51 17.40
CA VAL A 332 -33.67 14.04 17.93
C VAL A 332 -33.10 12.81 17.19
N VAL A 333 -33.96 11.94 16.68
CA VAL A 333 -33.55 10.72 15.97
C VAL A 333 -32.88 11.05 14.63
N PRO A 334 -33.53 11.78 13.69
CA PRO A 334 -32.87 12.19 12.44
C PRO A 334 -31.71 13.16 12.69
N ALA A 335 -31.78 14.03 13.71
CA ALA A 335 -30.67 14.93 14.06
C ALA A 335 -29.42 14.15 14.49
N THR A 336 -29.59 13.14 15.36
CA THR A 336 -28.48 12.27 15.80
C THR A 336 -27.92 11.46 14.63
N PHE A 337 -28.77 10.95 13.74
CA PHE A 337 -28.33 10.25 12.53
C PHE A 337 -27.45 11.13 11.64
N ILE A 338 -27.91 12.34 11.30
CA ILE A 338 -27.16 13.26 10.42
C ILE A 338 -25.83 13.68 11.08
N SER A 339 -25.86 13.99 12.38
CA SER A 339 -24.66 14.37 13.14
C SER A 339 -23.64 13.23 13.19
N ALA A 340 -24.08 12.02 13.56
CA ALA A 340 -23.23 10.83 13.61
C ALA A 340 -22.66 10.51 12.22
N ALA A 341 -23.50 10.43 11.18
CA ALA A 341 -23.05 10.18 9.82
C ALA A 341 -21.99 11.18 9.36
N SER A 342 -22.11 12.46 9.75
CA SER A 342 -21.15 13.50 9.37
C SER A 342 -19.82 13.39 10.12
N LEU A 343 -19.85 13.29 11.45
CA LEU A 343 -18.63 13.30 12.27
C LEU A 343 -17.85 11.98 12.19
N PHE A 344 -18.54 10.83 12.16
CA PHE A 344 -17.88 9.54 11.91
C PHE A 344 -17.30 9.48 10.49
N CYS A 345 -17.93 10.10 9.48
CA CYS A 345 -17.38 10.17 8.12
C CYS A 345 -16.03 10.90 8.10
N ILE A 346 -15.90 12.00 8.83
CA ILE A 346 -14.63 12.72 8.94
C ILE A 346 -13.56 11.84 9.62
N GLU A 347 -13.92 11.16 10.72
CA GLU A 347 -12.99 10.26 11.40
C GLU A 347 -12.52 9.12 10.48
N GLU A 348 -13.45 8.49 9.78
CA GLU A 348 -13.21 7.35 8.89
C GLU A 348 -12.36 7.74 7.68
N VAL A 349 -12.61 8.91 7.08
CA VAL A 349 -11.73 9.45 6.04
C VAL A 349 -10.31 9.64 6.59
N GLY A 350 -10.17 10.10 7.83
CA GLY A 350 -8.88 10.20 8.52
C GLY A 350 -8.16 8.86 8.67
N VAL A 351 -8.89 7.76 8.94
CA VAL A 351 -8.32 6.40 8.96
C VAL A 351 -7.90 5.95 7.56
N LEU A 352 -8.75 6.15 6.55
CA LEU A 352 -8.50 5.70 5.19
C LEU A 352 -7.28 6.37 4.56
N ILE A 353 -7.06 7.67 4.83
CA ILE A 353 -5.89 8.39 4.31
C ILE A 353 -4.62 8.16 5.16
N GLU A 354 -4.74 7.56 6.35
CA GLU A 354 -3.59 7.23 7.20
C GLU A 354 -2.68 6.16 6.56
N GLU A 355 -3.27 5.29 5.72
CA GLU A 355 -2.58 4.28 4.91
C GLU A 355 -2.38 4.79 3.47
N PRO A 356 -1.17 5.28 3.12
CA PRO A 356 -1.00 6.08 1.91
C PRO A 356 -0.97 5.25 0.62
N PHE A 357 -0.32 4.07 0.64
CA PHE A 357 0.03 3.34 -0.58
C PHE A 357 -1.19 2.80 -1.36
N PRO A 358 -2.23 2.23 -0.73
CA PRO A 358 -3.44 1.82 -1.44
C PRO A 358 -4.25 2.99 -2.02
N MET A 359 -4.01 4.21 -1.54
CA MET A 359 -4.63 5.44 -2.06
C MET A 359 -3.94 5.97 -3.33
N LEU A 360 -2.70 5.55 -3.59
CA LEU A 360 -1.89 6.00 -4.71
C LEU A 360 -2.03 5.08 -5.93
N SER A 361 -1.87 5.65 -7.13
CA SER A 361 -1.89 4.93 -8.41
C SER A 361 -0.54 4.26 -8.72
N LEU A 362 -0.03 3.43 -7.79
CA LEU A 362 1.35 2.90 -7.87
C LEU A 362 1.61 2.09 -9.16
N ASP A 363 0.66 1.26 -9.57
CA ASP A 363 0.76 0.45 -10.80
C ASP A 363 1.00 1.33 -12.03
N GLU A 364 0.20 2.37 -12.18
CA GLU A 364 0.21 3.24 -13.36
C GLU A 364 1.41 4.20 -13.34
N LEU A 365 1.90 4.57 -12.15
CA LEU A 365 3.17 5.29 -12.02
C LEU A 365 4.36 4.42 -12.43
N CYS A 366 4.35 3.12 -12.12
CA CYS A 366 5.36 2.18 -12.63
C CYS A 366 5.25 2.02 -14.14
N GLU A 367 4.04 1.84 -14.68
CA GLU A 367 3.82 1.72 -16.12
C GLU A 367 4.23 2.99 -16.88
N GLN A 368 3.90 4.16 -16.34
CA GLN A 368 4.31 5.45 -16.90
C GLN A 368 5.83 5.59 -16.91
N LEU A 369 6.53 5.14 -15.86
CA LEU A 369 8.00 5.09 -15.85
C LEU A 369 8.54 4.21 -16.98
N HIS A 370 8.01 3.00 -17.13
CA HIS A 370 8.45 2.07 -18.18
C HIS A 370 8.24 2.65 -19.58
N ASN A 371 7.08 3.27 -19.81
CA ASN A 371 6.75 3.90 -21.08
C ASN A 371 7.65 5.11 -21.36
N ASN A 372 7.89 5.96 -20.36
CA ASN A 372 8.76 7.13 -20.50
C ASN A 372 10.22 6.73 -20.81
N ILE A 373 10.74 5.69 -20.14
CA ILE A 373 12.11 5.19 -20.41
C ILE A 373 12.19 4.63 -21.83
N ARG A 374 11.20 3.82 -22.25
CA ARG A 374 11.16 3.26 -23.61
C ARG A 374 11.08 4.35 -24.67
N GLU A 375 10.24 5.36 -24.47
CA GLU A 375 10.10 6.50 -25.36
C GLU A 375 11.41 7.31 -25.43
N ALA A 376 12.03 7.59 -24.27
CA ALA A 376 13.31 8.30 -24.21
C ALA A 376 14.42 7.59 -25.01
N MET A 377 14.50 6.25 -24.93
CA MET A 377 15.44 5.46 -25.74
C MET A 377 15.20 5.60 -27.24
N LEU A 378 13.93 5.62 -27.69
CA LEU A 378 13.58 5.80 -29.10
C LEU A 378 13.89 7.23 -29.57
N ILE A 379 13.58 8.24 -28.74
CA ILE A 379 13.85 9.64 -29.04
C ILE A 379 15.35 9.88 -29.16
N GLU A 380 16.17 9.38 -28.22
CA GLU A 380 17.62 9.54 -28.25
C GLU A 380 18.22 9.05 -29.58
N GLU A 381 17.80 7.88 -30.06
CA GLU A 381 18.25 7.31 -31.34
C GLU A 381 17.86 8.22 -32.52
N SER A 382 16.61 8.69 -32.57
CA SER A 382 16.14 9.58 -33.63
C SER A 382 16.85 10.94 -33.64
N VAL A 383 17.06 11.53 -32.45
CA VAL A 383 17.72 12.83 -32.27
C VAL A 383 19.19 12.73 -32.63
N ARG A 384 19.87 11.66 -32.22
CA ARG A 384 21.27 11.43 -32.54
C ARG A 384 21.50 11.30 -34.04
N LEU A 385 20.64 10.56 -34.75
CA LEU A 385 20.71 10.43 -36.22
C LEU A 385 20.50 11.79 -36.90
N GLN A 386 19.53 12.58 -36.43
CA GLN A 386 19.24 13.90 -36.99
C GLN A 386 20.39 14.90 -36.77
N ILE A 387 21.01 14.90 -35.58
CA ILE A 387 22.17 15.74 -35.28
C ILE A 387 23.36 15.32 -36.16
N ALA A 388 23.63 14.02 -36.28
CA ALA A 388 24.70 13.51 -37.14
C ALA A 388 24.50 13.89 -38.62
N ALA A 389 23.26 13.81 -39.12
CA ALA A 389 22.92 14.24 -40.47
C ALA A 389 23.16 15.75 -40.70
N LYS A 390 22.76 16.60 -39.73
CA LYS A 390 23.02 18.05 -39.78
C LYS A 390 24.51 18.38 -39.79
N MET A 391 25.31 17.69 -38.97
CA MET A 391 26.76 17.89 -38.93
C MET A 391 27.43 17.49 -40.26
N LYS A 392 26.96 16.42 -40.90
CA LYS A 392 27.47 16.00 -42.22
C LYS A 392 27.10 16.99 -43.31
N GLY A 393 25.86 17.49 -43.32
CA GLY A 393 25.41 18.50 -44.29
C GLY A 393 26.19 19.82 -44.20
N GLN A 394 26.52 20.27 -42.98
CA GLN A 394 27.36 21.47 -42.79
C GLN A 394 28.81 21.24 -43.24
N ALA A 395 29.36 20.03 -43.06
CA ALA A 395 30.70 19.71 -43.53
C ALA A 395 30.77 19.71 -45.08
N ASP A 396 29.73 19.20 -45.75
CA ASP A 396 29.64 19.19 -47.22
C ASP A 396 29.45 20.62 -47.78
N GLU A 397 28.65 21.50 -47.13
CA GLU A 397 28.53 22.93 -47.52
C GLU A 397 29.84 23.71 -47.33
N HIS A 398 30.59 23.45 -46.26
CA HIS A 398 31.89 24.10 -46.03
C HIS A 398 32.99 23.60 -46.98
N ALA A 399 32.91 22.36 -47.47
CA ALA A 399 33.86 21.81 -48.43
C ALA A 399 33.70 22.38 -49.86
N VAL A 400 32.49 22.78 -50.25
CA VAL A 400 32.21 23.36 -51.58
C VAL A 400 32.73 24.80 -51.73
N ASN A 401 32.94 25.51 -50.63
CA ASN A 401 33.39 26.91 -50.63
C ASN A 401 34.93 27.08 -50.59
N GLY A 402 35.68 26.05 -51.01
CA GLY A 402 37.13 26.10 -51.16
C GLY A 402 37.58 27.18 -52.14
N TRP A 403 38.41 28.11 -51.66
CA TRP A 403 38.95 29.25 -52.39
C TRP A 403 39.72 28.82 -53.66
N PRO A 404 39.73 29.62 -54.74
CA PRO A 404 40.60 29.37 -55.88
C PRO A 404 42.05 29.66 -55.49
N ASN A 405 42.92 28.66 -55.59
CA ASN A 405 44.37 28.85 -55.53
C ASN A 405 44.79 29.83 -56.63
N SER A 406 45.34 30.98 -56.26
CA SER A 406 46.12 31.87 -57.13
C SER A 406 47.52 32.03 -56.59
#